data_AF-A0A1G6K6W9-F1
#
_entry.id   AF-A0A1G6K6W9-F1
#
_cell.length_a   1.000
_cell.length_b   1.000
_cell.length_c   1.000
_cell.angle_alpha   90.00
_cell.angle_beta   90.00
_cell.angle_gamma   90.00
#
_symmetry.space_group_name_H-M   'P 1'
#
loop_
_entity.id
_entity.type
_entity.pdbx_description
1 polymer ?
#
loop_
_entity_poly.entity_id
_entity_poly.type
_entity_poly.pdbx_seq_one_letter_code
_entity_poly.pdbx_strand_id
1 'polypeptide(L)' 'MAAYLAHITVRDDLDDDQVTGMADALGAFGDPEVHVDRIVFVVPGEAPDSTTAEIAASQHAAELLDGYMYEVEVTEVR' A
#
# COMPACT_ATOMS: atom_id res chain seq x y z
N MET A 1 4.52 -17.60 10.54
CA MET A 1 3.80 -16.69 9.64
C MET A 1 4.81 -16.21 8.63
N ALA A 2 4.40 -16.05 7.37
CA ALA A 2 5.28 -15.49 6.35
C ALA A 2 5.12 -13.96 6.37
N ALA A 3 6.23 -13.26 6.15
CA ALA A 3 6.22 -11.82 5.99
C ALA A 3 5.88 -11.47 4.55
N TYR A 4 5.05 -10.45 4.37
CA TYR A 4 4.62 -9.97 3.07
C TYR A 4 4.79 -8.45 3.00
N LEU A 5 5.07 -7.95 1.80
CA LEU A 5 5.05 -6.52 1.48
C LEU A 5 3.94 -6.29 0.47
N ALA A 6 2.96 -5.48 0.85
CA ALA A 6 1.93 -4.98 -0.04
C ALA A 6 2.42 -3.68 -0.68
N HIS A 7 2.47 -3.65 -2.01
CA HIS A 7 2.75 -2.46 -2.80
C HIS A 7 1.41 -1.88 -3.23
N ILE A 8 1.08 -0.71 -2.72
CA ILE A 8 -0.16 0.00 -2.98
C ILE A 8 0.18 1.15 -3.91
N THR A 9 -0.25 1.05 -5.16
CA THR A 9 0.00 2.06 -6.20
C THR A 9 -1.22 2.93 -6.35
N VAL A 10 -1.12 4.22 -6.05
CA VAL A 10 -2.19 5.21 -6.23
C VAL A 10 -1.91 6.03 -7.47
N ARG A 11 -2.87 6.08 -8.41
CA ARG A 11 -2.77 6.85 -9.66
C ARG A 11 -3.57 8.15 -9.53
N ASP A 12 -3.03 9.08 -8.75
CA ASP A 12 -3.65 10.39 -8.51
C ASP A 12 -2.57 11.47 -8.34
N ASP A 13 -2.95 12.74 -8.46
CA ASP A 13 -2.06 13.89 -8.31
C ASP A 13 -2.10 14.31 -6.83
N LEU A 14 -1.26 13.65 -6.03
CA LEU A 14 -1.18 13.88 -4.58
C LEU A 14 -0.02 14.83 -4.25
N ASP A 15 -0.29 15.84 -3.43
CA ASP A 15 0.74 16.71 -2.87
C ASP A 15 1.56 15.98 -1.79
N ASP A 16 2.78 16.43 -1.51
CA ASP A 16 3.69 15.82 -0.52
C ASP A 16 3.06 15.62 0.88
N ASP A 17 2.19 16.56 1.30
CA ASP A 17 1.45 16.46 2.56
C ASP A 17 0.42 15.32 2.55
N GLN A 18 -0.26 15.11 1.41
CA GLN A 18 -1.21 14.00 1.24
C GLN A 18 -0.48 12.68 1.19
N VAL A 19 0.63 12.60 0.44
CA VAL A 19 1.49 11.40 0.37
C VAL A 19 1.96 10.99 1.75
N THR A 20 2.47 11.94 2.53
CA THR A 20 2.95 11.67 3.89
C THR A 20 1.81 11.19 4.80
N GLY A 21 0.64 11.86 4.75
CA GLY A 21 -0.53 11.46 5.53
C GLY A 21 -1.06 10.06 5.17
N MET A 22 -1.05 9.73 3.88
CA MET A 22 -1.46 8.40 3.39
C MET A 22 -0.45 7.32 3.77
N ALA A 23 0.85 7.61 3.68
CA ALA A 23 1.90 6.70 4.10
C ALA A 23 1.76 6.33 5.60
N ASP A 24 1.51 7.32 6.46
CA ASP A 24 1.29 7.10 7.89
C ASP A 24 0.00 6.29 8.14
N ALA A 25 -1.10 6.65 7.48
CA ALA A 25 -2.38 5.96 7.62
C ALA A 25 -2.32 4.49 7.16
N LEU A 26 -1.63 4.21 6.05
CA LEU A 26 -1.42 2.87 5.50
C LEU A 26 -0.38 2.06 6.29
N GLY A 27 0.38 2.69 7.19
CA GLY A 27 1.49 2.05 7.88
C GLY A 27 2.62 1.68 6.93
N ALA A 28 2.88 2.52 5.91
CA ALA A 28 3.93 2.30 4.94
C ALA A 28 5.32 2.27 5.60
N PHE A 29 6.15 1.34 5.14
CA PHE A 29 7.54 1.19 5.51
C PHE A 29 8.42 2.00 4.58
N GLY A 30 9.10 2.99 5.15
CA GLY A 30 10.02 3.87 4.41
C GLY A 30 9.32 5.00 3.66
N ASP A 31 10.08 5.69 2.82
CA ASP A 31 9.57 6.78 1.99
C ASP A 31 8.78 6.22 0.78
N PRO A 32 7.57 6.72 0.49
CA PRO A 32 6.82 6.32 -0.70
C PRO A 32 7.58 6.63 -1.99
N GLU A 33 7.48 5.73 -2.96
CA GLU A 33 8.08 5.97 -4.29
C GLU A 33 7.15 6.86 -5.10
N VAL A 34 7.49 8.14 -5.20
CA VAL A 34 6.75 9.12 -5.99
C VAL A 34 7.22 9.06 -7.45
N HIS A 35 6.29 8.76 -8.35
CA HIS A 35 6.48 8.87 -9.80
C HIS A 35 5.60 10.00 -10.36
N VAL A 36 5.84 10.35 -11.63
CA VAL A 36 5.13 11.46 -12.31
C VAL A 36 3.62 11.21 -12.42
N ASP A 37 3.19 9.94 -12.50
CA ASP A 37 1.80 9.55 -12.76
C ASP A 37 1.17 8.67 -11.66
N ARG A 38 1.94 8.32 -10.63
CA ARG A 38 1.53 7.41 -9.56
C ARG A 38 2.45 7.48 -8.36
N ILE A 39 1.97 7.06 -7.20
CA ILE A 39 2.75 6.93 -5.98
C ILE A 39 2.62 5.50 -5.46
N VAL A 40 3.74 4.91 -5.05
CA VAL A 40 3.78 3.54 -4.53
C VAL A 40 4.10 3.55 -3.04
N PHE A 41 3.20 2.99 -2.24
CA PHE A 41 3.36 2.80 -0.81
C PHE A 41 3.68 1.33 -0.53
N VAL A 42 4.70 1.07 0.30
CA VAL A 42 5.10 -0.29 0.67
C VAL A 42 4.61 -0.57 2.09
N VAL A 43 3.65 -1.47 2.28
CA VAL A 43 3.06 -1.77 3.59
C VAL A 43 3.47 -3.18 4.04
N PRO A 44 4.17 -3.33 5.17
CA PRO A 44 4.53 -4.64 5.71
C PRO A 44 3.32 -5.30 6.39
N GLY A 45 3.17 -6.60 6.19
CA GLY A 45 2.12 -7.40 6.82
C GLY A 45 2.57 -8.84 7.10
N GLU A 46 1.92 -9.47 8.07
CA GLU A 46 2.10 -10.88 8.37
C GLU A 46 0.82 -11.64 8.06
N ALA A 47 0.93 -12.71 7.28
CA ALA A 47 -0.20 -13.54 6.89
C ALA A 47 0.17 -15.03 6.87
N PRO A 48 -0.82 -15.93 6.97
CA PRO A 48 -0.60 -17.36 6.79
C PRO A 48 -0.25 -17.74 5.34
N ASP A 49 -0.73 -16.99 4.37
CA ASP A 49 -0.53 -17.21 2.92
C ASP A 49 -0.72 -15.91 2.12
N SER A 50 -0.31 -15.92 0.85
CA SER A 50 -0.36 -14.75 -0.05
C SER A 50 -1.78 -14.25 -0.32
N THR A 51 -2.76 -15.16 -0.40
CA THR A 51 -4.17 -14.79 -0.66
C THR A 51 -4.73 -14.03 0.54
N THR A 52 -4.44 -14.49 1.76
CA THR A 52 -4.85 -13.80 2.98
C THR A 52 -4.18 -12.43 3.10
N ALA A 53 -2.90 -12.33 2.72
CA ALA A 53 -2.18 -11.07 2.71
C ALA A 53 -2.79 -10.07 1.71
N GLU A 54 -3.11 -10.52 0.49
CA GLU A 54 -3.75 -9.70 -0.55
C GLU A 54 -5.14 -9.21 -0.13
N ILE A 55 -5.95 -10.09 0.46
CA ILE A 55 -7.28 -9.75 0.96
C ILE A 55 -7.20 -8.72 2.10
N ALA A 56 -6.25 -8.89 3.03
CA ALA A 56 -6.06 -7.95 4.14
C ALA A 56 -5.57 -6.59 3.65
N ALA A 57 -4.56 -6.57 2.79
CA ALA A 57 -4.03 -5.34 2.20
C ALA A 57 -5.08 -4.60 1.36
N SER A 58 -5.87 -5.33 0.57
CA SER A 58 -6.94 -4.76 -0.26
C SER A 58 -8.06 -4.14 0.57
N GLN A 59 -8.47 -4.81 1.67
CA GLN A 59 -9.46 -4.25 2.60
C GLN A 59 -8.94 -2.98 3.27
N HIS A 60 -7.70 -3.02 3.77
CA HIS A 60 -7.09 -1.87 4.42
C HIS A 60 -6.95 -0.67 3.47
N ALA A 61 -6.50 -0.93 2.24
CA ALA A 61 -6.43 0.07 1.18
C ALA A 61 -7.82 0.63 0.85
N ALA A 62 -8.86 -0.21 0.76
CA ALA A 62 -10.23 0.23 0.46
C ALA A 62 -10.82 1.15 1.53
N GLU A 63 -10.48 0.94 2.80
CA GLU A 63 -10.94 1.80 3.89
C GLU A 63 -10.31 3.19 3.85
N LEU A 64 -9.05 3.30 3.41
CA LEU A 64 -8.27 4.54 3.43
C LEU A 64 -8.30 5.28 2.09
N LEU A 65 -8.37 4.56 0.98
CA LEU A 65 -8.27 5.06 -0.39
C LEU A 65 -9.62 5.12 -1.09
N ASP A 66 -10.71 5.19 -0.33
CA ASP A 66 -12.05 5.34 -0.91
C ASP A 66 -12.12 6.57 -1.82
N GLY A 67 -12.53 6.36 -3.07
CA GLY A 67 -12.58 7.40 -4.10
C GLY A 67 -11.30 7.60 -4.92
N TYR A 68 -10.19 6.95 -4.58
CA TYR A 68 -8.96 6.97 -5.38
C TYR A 68 -8.86 5.78 -6.32
N MET A 69 -8.13 5.95 -7.42
CA MET A 69 -7.74 4.83 -8.28
C MET A 69 -6.44 4.22 -7.74
N TYR A 70 -6.52 2.98 -7.23
CA TYR A 70 -5.36 2.29 -6.68
C TYR A 70 -5.28 0.80 -7.09
N GLU A 71 -4.07 0.26 -7.03
CA GLU A 71 -3.74 -1.14 -7.29
C GLU A 71 -2.98 -1.70 -6.07
N VAL A 72 -3.22 -2.95 -5.69
CA VAL A 72 -2.56 -3.61 -4.55
C VAL A 72 -1.88 -4.88 -5.05
N GLU A 73 -0.57 -4.98 -4.82
CA GLU A 73 0.23 -6.15 -5.19
C GLU A 73 1.01 -6.66 -3.98
N VAL A 74 0.87 -7.94 -3.63
CA VAL A 74 1.54 -8.51 -2.46
C VAL A 74 2.70 -9.42 -2.86
N THR A 75 3.87 -9.19 -2.26
CA THR A 75 5.07 -10.01 -2.44
C THR A 75 5.50 -10.65 -1.12
N GLU A 76 5.77 -11.96 -1.13
CA GLU A 76 6.35 -12.67 0.02
C GLU A 76 7.81 -12.27 0.23
N VAL A 77 8.16 -11.93 1.46
CA VAL A 77 9.54 -11.68 1.88
C VAL A 77 10.07 -12.91 2.59
N ARG A 78 11.16 -13.47 2.05
CA ARG A 78 11.83 -14.67 2.58
C ARG A 78 12.97 -14.33 3.52
#